data_AF-A0A661WEE7-F1
#
_entry.id   AF-A0A661WEE7-F1
#
_cell.length_a   1.000
_cell.length_b   1.000
_cell.length_c   1.000
_cell.angle_alpha   90.00
_cell.angle_beta   90.00
_cell.angle_gamma   90.00
#
_symmetry.space_group_name_H-M   'P 1'
#
loop_
_entity.id
_entity.type
_entity.pdbx_description
1 polymer ?
#
loop_
_entity_poly.entity_id
_entity_poly.type
_entity_poly.pdbx_seq_one_letter_code
_entity_poly.pdbx_strand_id
1 'polypeptide(L)'
;MKKFLQSRLQSFYYAFNGWSYVLRNEPNSWIHTAISTMVILLGFWLRLPTRDWATLLLAIVMVWVAEFFNTAIESIVDLASPEQNPLAKAGKDVGAAAVLIAALTSVLIGLLILGPPLWMKLVEIFN
;
A
#
# COMPACT_ATOMS: atom_id res chain seq x y z
N MET A 1 -0.46 -24.15 -26.00
CA MET A 1 -0.90 -22.74 -25.90
C MET A 1 -2.13 -22.53 -25.00
N LYS A 2 -3.26 -23.23 -25.21
CA LYS A 2 -4.46 -23.11 -24.34
C LYS A 2 -4.19 -23.37 -22.84
N LYS A 3 -3.51 -24.46 -22.47
CA LYS A 3 -3.14 -24.77 -21.07
C LYS A 3 -2.23 -23.70 -20.42
N PHE A 4 -1.36 -23.06 -21.20
CA PHE A 4 -0.49 -21.99 -20.73
C PHE A 4 -1.27 -20.69 -20.48
N LEU A 5 -2.18 -20.34 -21.39
CA LEU A 5 -3.06 -19.18 -21.21
C LEU A 5 -4.04 -19.38 -20.04
N GLN A 6 -4.59 -20.59 -19.89
CA GLN A 6 -5.45 -20.95 -18.76
C GLN A 6 -4.72 -20.83 -17.41
N SER A 7 -3.47 -21.29 -17.32
CA SER A 7 -2.71 -21.16 -16.06
C SER A 7 -2.37 -19.71 -15.72
N ARG A 8 -2.12 -18.84 -16.71
CA ARG A 8 -1.91 -17.40 -16.46
C ARG A 8 -3.16 -16.71 -15.96
N LEU A 9 -4.31 -16.95 -16.59
CA LEU A 9 -5.60 -16.40 -16.14
C LEU A 9 -5.91 -16.82 -14.70
N GLN A 10 -5.56 -18.05 -14.34
CA GLN A 10 -5.75 -18.57 -12.99
C GLN A 10 -4.81 -17.91 -11.97
N SER A 11 -3.56 -17.58 -12.34
CA SER A 11 -2.66 -16.80 -11.48
C SER A 11 -3.20 -15.39 -11.21
N PHE A 12 -3.75 -14.71 -12.23
CA PHE A 12 -4.39 -13.40 -12.03
C PHE A 12 -5.60 -13.52 -11.10
N TYR A 13 -6.44 -14.55 -11.28
CA TYR A 13 -7.57 -14.81 -10.39
C TYR A 13 -7.13 -14.97 -8.92
N TYR A 14 -6.06 -15.73 -8.66
CA TYR A 14 -5.51 -15.86 -7.31
C TYR A 14 -4.97 -14.53 -6.75
N ALA A 15 -4.32 -13.72 -7.57
CA ALA A 15 -3.85 -12.40 -7.16
C ALA A 15 -5.02 -11.47 -6.78
N PHE A 16 -6.11 -11.46 -7.57
CA PHE A 16 -7.31 -10.68 -7.25
C PHE A 16 -8.01 -11.17 -5.98
N ASN A 17 -8.04 -12.48 -5.74
CA ASN A 17 -8.57 -13.01 -4.47
C ASN A 17 -7.72 -12.57 -3.27
N GLY A 18 -6.39 -12.58 -3.40
CA GLY A 18 -5.49 -12.05 -2.37
C GLY A 18 -5.74 -10.57 -2.10
N TRP A 19 -5.93 -9.77 -3.15
CA TRP A 19 -6.27 -8.36 -2.99
C TRP A 19 -7.61 -8.15 -2.28
N SER A 20 -8.64 -8.91 -2.70
CA SER A 20 -9.94 -8.85 -2.04
C SER A 20 -9.90 -9.34 -0.59
N TYR A 21 -8.99 -10.26 -0.25
CA TYR A 21 -8.80 -10.72 1.12
C TYR A 21 -8.25 -9.59 1.99
N VAL A 22 -7.15 -8.95 1.57
CA VAL A 22 -6.55 -7.82 2.30
C VAL A 22 -7.58 -6.69 2.51
N LEU A 23 -8.32 -6.30 1.46
CA LEU A 23 -9.34 -5.25 1.56
C LEU A 23 -10.50 -5.57 2.51
N ARG A 24 -10.81 -6.85 2.73
CA ARG A 24 -11.92 -7.27 3.60
C ARG A 24 -11.48 -7.49 5.04
N ASN A 25 -10.24 -7.94 5.23
CA ASN A 25 -9.73 -8.39 6.51
C ASN A 25 -8.92 -7.32 7.24
N GLU A 26 -8.28 -6.40 6.51
CA GLU A 26 -7.48 -5.33 7.11
C GLU A 26 -8.21 -3.98 7.06
N PRO A 27 -8.59 -3.40 8.23
CA PRO A 27 -9.20 -2.07 8.26
C PRO A 27 -8.29 -0.97 7.70
N ASN A 28 -6.98 -1.09 7.95
CA ASN A 28 -5.97 -0.12 7.50
C ASN A 28 -5.87 -0.05 5.97
N SER A 29 -6.16 -1.14 5.26
CA SER A 29 -6.17 -1.17 3.80
C SER A 29 -7.16 -0.18 3.16
N TRP A 30 -8.28 0.15 3.83
CA TRP A 30 -9.21 1.18 3.35
C TRP A 30 -8.62 2.58 3.46
N ILE A 31 -7.89 2.86 4.54
CA ILE A 31 -7.17 4.11 4.73
C ILE A 31 -6.08 4.23 3.65
N HIS A 32 -5.30 3.18 3.43
CA HIS A 32 -4.30 3.15 2.37
C HIS A 32 -4.91 3.36 0.98
N THR A 33 -6.06 2.74 0.70
CA THR A 33 -6.80 2.93 -0.57
C THR A 33 -7.24 4.38 -0.75
N ALA A 34 -7.87 4.97 0.27
CA ALA A 34 -8.37 6.34 0.21
C ALA A 34 -7.23 7.35 0.02
N ILE A 35 -6.15 7.23 0.82
CA ILE A 35 -4.99 8.11 0.74
C ILE A 35 -4.28 7.95 -0.61
N SER A 36 -4.05 6.72 -1.07
CA SER A 36 -3.40 6.46 -2.37
C SER A 36 -4.20 7.07 -3.52
N THR A 37 -5.52 6.91 -3.49
CA THR A 37 -6.42 7.49 -4.50
C THR A 37 -6.35 9.02 -4.48
N MET A 38 -6.41 9.63 -3.29
CA MET A 38 -6.30 11.08 -3.13
C MET A 38 -4.95 11.60 -3.65
N VAL A 39 -3.84 10.96 -3.30
CA VAL A 39 -2.48 11.33 -3.76
C VAL A 39 -2.37 11.27 -5.28
N ILE A 40 -2.93 10.24 -5.91
CA ILE A 40 -2.95 10.11 -7.38
C ILE A 40 -3.75 11.26 -8.00
N LEU A 41 -4.95 11.56 -7.48
CA LEU A 41 -5.77 12.67 -7.98
C LEU A 41 -5.07 14.02 -7.81
N LEU A 42 -4.41 14.25 -6.67
CA LEU A 42 -3.61 15.44 -6.44
C LEU A 42 -2.43 15.53 -7.40
N GLY A 43 -1.73 14.42 -7.65
CA GLY A 43 -0.62 14.38 -8.61
C GLY A 43 -1.05 14.79 -10.02
N PHE A 44 -2.23 14.36 -10.47
CA PHE A 44 -2.79 14.78 -11.75
C PHE A 44 -3.17 16.25 -11.75
N TRP A 45 -3.85 16.72 -10.69
CA TRP A 45 -4.25 18.12 -10.57
C TRP A 45 -3.05 19.07 -10.53
N LEU A 46 -1.97 18.69 -9.84
CA LEU A 46 -0.72 19.46 -9.74
C LEU A 46 0.18 19.33 -10.98
N ARG A 47 -0.18 18.49 -11.95
CA ARG A 47 0.58 18.25 -13.19
C ARG A 47 2.04 17.89 -12.92
N LEU A 48 2.26 16.95 -11.99
CA LEU A 48 3.61 16.54 -11.61
C LEU A 48 4.41 15.98 -12.80
N PRO A 49 5.74 16.24 -12.86
CA PRO A 49 6.59 15.66 -13.88
C PRO A 49 6.73 14.14 -13.68
N THR A 50 7.05 13.42 -14.75
CA THR A 50 7.13 11.94 -14.76
C THR A 50 8.09 11.37 -13.70
N ARG A 51 9.18 12.08 -13.37
CA ARG A 51 10.14 11.68 -12.34
C ARG A 51 9.51 11.61 -10.93
N ASP A 52 8.61 12.54 -10.64
CA ASP A 52 7.96 12.65 -9.34
C ASP A 52 6.87 11.58 -9.22
N TRP A 53 6.17 11.30 -10.33
CA TRP A 53 5.25 10.17 -10.44
C TRP A 53 5.91 8.83 -10.17
N ALA A 54 7.10 8.57 -10.71
CA ALA A 54 7.81 7.32 -10.48
C ALA A 54 8.06 7.10 -8.97
N THR A 55 8.53 8.14 -8.27
CA THR A 55 8.79 8.08 -6.83
C THR A 55 7.50 7.95 -6.01
N LEU A 56 6.44 8.67 -6.37
CA LEU A 56 5.13 8.55 -5.70
C LEU A 56 4.53 7.16 -5.87
N LEU A 57 4.57 6.59 -7.07
CA LEU A 57 4.06 5.25 -7.33
C LEU A 57 4.86 4.20 -6.57
N LEU A 58 6.19 4.33 -6.50
CA LEU A 58 7.02 3.45 -5.69
C LEU A 58 6.67 3.54 -4.20
N ALA A 59 6.45 4.74 -3.67
CA ALA A 59 6.04 4.93 -2.28
C ALA A 59 4.69 4.27 -1.98
N ILE A 60 3.68 4.49 -2.83
CA ILE A 60 2.35 3.86 -2.70
C ILE A 60 2.46 2.33 -2.75
N VAL A 61 3.18 1.79 -3.75
CA VAL A 61 3.33 0.34 -3.92
C VAL A 61 4.08 -0.26 -2.73
N MET A 62 5.08 0.41 -2.17
CA MET A 62 5.81 -0.08 -1.00
C MET A 62 4.90 -0.27 0.21
N VAL A 63 3.97 0.66 0.47
CA VAL A 63 2.99 0.53 1.56
C VAL A 63 2.09 -0.68 1.33
N TRP A 64 1.58 -0.84 0.11
CA TRP A 64 0.73 -1.99 -0.24
C TRP A 64 1.48 -3.32 -0.13
N VAL A 65 2.72 -3.38 -0.58
CA VAL A 65 3.54 -4.59 -0.45
C VAL A 65 3.75 -4.95 1.02
N ALA A 66 4.04 -3.96 1.88
CA ALA A 66 4.17 -4.18 3.31
C ALA A 66 2.86 -4.69 3.94
N GLU A 67 1.72 -4.09 3.61
CA GLU A 67 0.39 -4.51 4.10
C GLU A 67 0.09 -5.96 3.70
N PHE A 68 0.31 -6.32 2.44
CA PHE A 68 0.07 -7.68 1.94
C PHE A 68 0.98 -8.71 2.62
N PHE A 69 2.25 -8.35 2.87
CA PHE A 69 3.15 -9.23 3.62
C PHE A 69 2.73 -9.35 5.08
N ASN A 70 2.27 -8.27 5.72
CA ASN A 70 1.76 -8.32 7.08
C ASN A 70 0.57 -9.28 7.19
N THR A 71 -0.44 -9.12 6.34
CA THR A 71 -1.62 -10.01 6.30
C THR A 71 -1.25 -11.45 6.00
N ALA A 72 -0.27 -11.70 5.13
CA ALA A 72 0.22 -13.04 4.83
C ALA A 72 0.90 -13.67 6.07
N ILE A 73 1.74 -12.91 6.77
CA ILE A 73 2.39 -13.35 8.02
C ILE A 73 1.34 -13.62 9.08
N GLU A 74 0.38 -12.72 9.29
CA GLU A 74 -0.72 -12.90 10.25
C GLU A 74 -1.49 -14.18 9.97
N SER A 75 -1.87 -14.41 8.71
CA SER A 75 -2.61 -15.62 8.29
C SER A 75 -1.82 -16.90 8.55
N ILE A 76 -0.51 -16.89 8.30
CA ILE A 76 0.37 -18.05 8.57
C ILE A 76 0.52 -18.28 10.08
N VAL A 77 0.71 -17.21 10.85
CA VAL A 77 0.87 -17.29 12.31
C VAL A 77 -0.42 -17.76 12.98
N ASP A 78 -1.59 -17.28 12.54
CA ASP A 78 -2.89 -17.72 13.06
C ASP A 78 -3.18 -19.19 12.75
N LEU A 79 -2.71 -19.68 11.60
CA LEU A 79 -2.78 -21.10 11.28
C LEU A 79 -1.83 -21.93 12.14
N ALA A 80 -0.61 -21.46 12.37
CA ALA A 80 0.46 -22.22 13.03
C ALA A 80 0.38 -22.20 14.57
N SER A 81 -0.19 -21.16 15.17
CA SER A 81 -0.27 -21.00 16.62
C SER A 81 -1.66 -20.53 17.07
N PRO A 82 -2.64 -21.45 17.17
CA PRO A 82 -4.00 -21.13 17.62
C PRO A 82 -4.06 -20.64 19.07
N GLU A 83 -3.11 -21.06 19.90
CA GLU A 83 -2.93 -20.57 21.27
C GLU A 83 -1.94 -19.40 21.33
N GLN A 84 -2.08 -18.53 22.34
CA GLN A 84 -1.20 -17.37 22.50
C GLN A 84 0.25 -17.79 22.73
N ASN A 85 1.10 -17.57 21.73
CA ASN A 85 2.54 -17.83 21.79
C ASN A 85 3.33 -16.51 21.74
N PRO A 86 4.29 -16.28 22.65
CA PRO A 86 5.11 -15.06 22.66
C PRO A 86 5.85 -14.79 21.34
N LEU A 87 6.32 -15.82 20.65
CA LEU A 87 7.00 -15.69 19.35
C LEU A 87 6.02 -15.36 18.22
N ALA A 88 4.81 -15.94 18.26
CA ALA A 88 3.74 -15.60 17.32
C ALA A 88 3.36 -14.12 17.43
N LYS A 89 3.22 -13.63 18.68
CA LYS A 89 3.00 -12.20 18.94
C LYS A 89 4.13 -11.34 18.39
N ALA A 90 5.39 -11.67 18.68
CA ALA A 90 6.54 -10.92 18.19
C ALA A 90 6.59 -10.86 16.65
N GLY A 91 6.26 -11.97 15.96
CA GLY A 91 6.21 -12.00 14.50
C GLY A 91 5.16 -11.05 13.91
N LYS A 92 3.96 -11.03 14.51
CA LYS A 92 2.88 -10.08 14.13
C LYS A 92 3.28 -8.63 14.42
N ASP A 93 3.85 -8.37 15.59
CA ASP A 93 4.29 -7.03 15.98
C ASP A 93 5.36 -6.48 15.01
N VAL A 94 6.28 -7.34 14.55
CA VAL A 94 7.30 -6.97 13.55
C VAL A 94 6.67 -6.70 12.16
N GLY A 95 5.69 -7.51 11.75
CA GLY A 95 4.93 -7.27 10.51
C GLY A 95 4.24 -5.90 10.53
N ALA A 96 3.53 -5.60 11.61
CA ALA A 96 2.86 -4.31 11.80
C ALA A 96 3.86 -3.14 11.82
N ALA A 97 5.03 -3.32 12.46
CA ALA A 97 6.09 -2.31 12.45
C ALA A 97 6.63 -2.04 11.03
N ALA A 98 6.74 -3.06 10.18
CA ALA A 98 7.16 -2.90 8.78
C ALA A 98 6.15 -2.06 7.98
N VAL A 99 4.85 -2.29 8.16
CA VAL A 99 3.78 -1.46 7.57
C VAL A 99 3.90 -0.01 8.04
N LEU A 100 4.09 0.20 9.35
CA LEU A 100 4.24 1.55 9.92
C LEU A 100 5.43 2.31 9.31
N ILE A 101 6.58 1.65 9.18
CA ILE A 101 7.77 2.25 8.57
C ILE A 101 7.49 2.63 7.12
N ALA A 102 6.90 1.72 6.33
CA ALA A 102 6.55 1.99 4.94
C ALA A 102 5.58 3.17 4.82
N ALA A 103 4.56 3.23 5.68
CA ALA A 103 3.58 4.31 5.71
C ALA A 103 4.22 5.66 6.05
N LEU A 104 5.07 5.73 7.08
CA LEU A 104 5.77 6.95 7.46
C LEU A 104 6.71 7.44 6.35
N THR A 105 7.49 6.53 5.74
CA THR A 105 8.35 6.89 4.61
C THR A 105 7.53 7.38 3.42
N SER A 106 6.40 6.75 3.11
CA SER A 106 5.51 7.20 2.03
C SER A 106 4.93 8.59 2.31
N VAL A 107 4.59 8.91 3.56
CA VAL A 107 4.13 10.26 3.93
C VAL A 107 5.23 11.29 3.70
N LEU A 108 6.47 11.01 4.12
CA LEU A 108 7.60 11.92 3.91
C LEU A 108 7.86 12.16 2.42
N ILE A 109 7.86 11.10 1.60
CA ILE A 109 7.98 11.21 0.14
C ILE A 109 6.85 12.05 -0.43
N GLY A 110 5.60 11.78 -0.02
CA GLY A 110 4.42 12.52 -0.45
C GLY A 110 4.52 14.01 -0.13
N LEU A 111 4.97 14.37 1.07
CA LEU A 111 5.18 15.77 1.47
C LEU A 111 6.28 16.45 0.64
N LEU A 112 7.38 15.77 0.36
CA LEU A 112 8.47 16.32 -0.44
C LEU A 112 8.05 16.59 -1.89
N ILE A 113 7.22 15.73 -2.46
CA ILE A 113 6.80 15.81 -3.87
C ILE A 113 5.58 16.72 -4.04
N LEU A 114 4.55 16.54 -3.22
CA LEU A 114 3.29 17.28 -3.34
C LEU A 114 3.33 18.63 -2.63
N GLY A 115 4.11 18.77 -1.56
CA GLY A 115 4.11 19.95 -0.68
C GLY A 115 4.40 21.26 -1.42
N PRO A 116 5.56 21.39 -2.11
CA PRO A 116 5.89 22.61 -2.84
C PRO A 116 4.87 22.99 -3.92
N PRO A 117 4.47 22.11 -4.86
CA PRO A 117 3.48 22.46 -5.89
C PRO A 117 2.10 22.73 -5.31
N LEU A 118 1.69 22.03 -4.25
CA LEU A 118 0.42 22.29 -3.56
C LEU A 118 0.41 23.69 -2.92
N TRP A 119 1.49 24.06 -2.22
CA TRP A 119 1.61 25.38 -1.62
C TRP A 119 1.54 26.50 -2.66
N MET A 120 2.31 26.39 -3.75
CA MET A 120 2.30 27.39 -4.83
C MET A 120 0.90 27.56 -5.41
N LYS A 121 0.20 26.45 -5.67
CA LYS A 121 -1.13 26.49 -6.28
C LYS A 121 -2.21 27.05 -5.35
N LEU A 122 -2.11 26.78 -4.04
CA LEU A 122 -3.02 27.38 -3.06
C LEU A 122 -2.80 28.90 -2.96
N VAL A 123 -1.54 29.35 -2.91
CA VAL A 123 -1.22 30.79 -2.89
C VAL A 123 -1.75 31.51 -4.14
N GLU A 124 -1.73 30.89 -5.31
CA GLU A 124 -2.30 31.45 -6.55
C GLU A 124 -3.84 31.53 -6.52
N ILE A 125 -4.52 30.61 -5.84
CA ILE A 125 -5.99 30.60 -5.76
C ILE A 125 -6.52 31.66 -4.78
N PHE A 126 -5.75 31.97 -3.73
CA PHE A 126 -6.17 32.87 -2.65
C PHE A 126 -5.66 34.31 -2.77
N ASN A 127 -4.80 34.61 -3.75
CA ASN A 127 -4.38 35.97 -4.12
C ASN A 127 -5.12 36.47 -5.36
#